data_AF-A0AAX4KFX8-F1
#
_entry.id   AF-A0AAX4KFX8-F1
#
_cell.length_a   1.000
_cell.length_b   1.000
_cell.length_c   1.000
_cell.angle_alpha   90.00
_cell.angle_beta   90.00
_cell.angle_gamma   90.00
#
_symmetry.space_group_name_H-M   'P 1'
#
loop_
_entity.id
_entity.type
_entity.pdbx_description
1 polymer ?
#
loop_
_entity_poly.entity_id
_entity_poly.type
_entity_poly.pdbx_seq_one_letter_code
_entity_poly.pdbx_strand_id
1 'polypeptide(L)'
;MKVIPIQARSDNWMYLLIDSSKQAAVVDPYDASKISNAAKEYGVEVTSLITTHHHNDHSGGNSKFLSLHPGLKAYAGSNQSPGTNVIVKEGDSFKIGQDINVKCYHTPCHTQDSICFYVEDKKTGEKGIFTGDTLFLAGCGRFFEGTPEEMHAALTKLSKLPDDTLVFNGHEYTKGSAKFGLTVEPDNEALKGLLKKAENDNCTTGKSTIGDEKGWNVFMRLDRPEAQKATGESDPVKIMGKLREMKNAM
;
A
#
# COMPACT_ATOMS: atom_id res chain seq x y z
N MET A 1 6.76 -5.30 15.92
CA MET A 1 5.40 -4.76 15.62
C MET A 1 4.53 -5.91 15.15
N LYS A 2 3.19 -5.79 15.17
CA LYS A 2 2.32 -6.82 14.58
C LYS A 2 1.29 -6.18 13.64
N VAL A 3 1.21 -6.68 12.41
CA VAL A 3 0.25 -6.20 11.41
C VAL A 3 -0.73 -7.33 11.09
N ILE A 4 -2.02 -7.05 11.20
CA ILE A 4 -3.08 -8.01 10.89
C ILE A 4 -3.86 -7.51 9.67
N PRO A 5 -3.76 -8.19 8.52
CA PRO A 5 -4.62 -7.91 7.37
C PRO A 5 -6.04 -8.39 7.66
N ILE A 6 -7.03 -7.53 7.38
CA ILE A 6 -8.45 -7.79 7.58
C ILE A 6 -9.14 -7.50 6.26
N GLN A 7 -9.62 -8.56 5.60
CA GLN A 7 -10.26 -8.41 4.30
C GLN A 7 -11.55 -7.60 4.44
N ALA A 8 -11.76 -6.64 3.56
CA ALA A 8 -13.02 -5.93 3.38
C ALA A 8 -13.49 -6.12 1.92
N ARG A 9 -14.81 -6.04 1.70
CA ARG A 9 -15.41 -6.25 0.37
C ARG A 9 -14.90 -7.58 -0.24
N SER A 10 -14.67 -7.62 -1.55
CA SER A 10 -14.14 -8.79 -2.26
C SER A 10 -12.62 -8.90 -2.17
N ASP A 11 -11.90 -7.78 -2.21
CA ASP A 11 -10.46 -7.77 -2.40
C ASP A 11 -9.71 -6.65 -1.63
N ASN A 12 -10.39 -5.74 -0.92
CA ASN A 12 -9.72 -4.70 -0.14
C ASN A 12 -9.07 -5.28 1.12
N TRP A 13 -7.95 -4.70 1.53
CA TRP A 13 -7.30 -4.97 2.80
C TRP A 13 -7.37 -3.74 3.71
N MET A 14 -7.96 -3.93 4.89
CA MET A 14 -7.76 -3.04 6.03
C MET A 14 -6.65 -3.63 6.91
N TYR A 15 -5.99 -2.81 7.73
CA TYR A 15 -4.94 -3.30 8.60
C TYR A 15 -5.12 -2.85 10.04
N LEU A 16 -4.89 -3.78 10.97
CA LEU A 16 -4.67 -3.46 12.39
C LEU A 16 -3.17 -3.52 12.67
N LEU A 17 -2.56 -2.36 12.92
CA LEU A 17 -1.15 -2.20 13.27
C LEU A 17 -1.03 -2.10 14.79
N ILE A 18 -0.36 -3.06 15.42
CA ILE A 18 -0.29 -3.22 16.88
C ILE A 18 1.15 -2.99 17.36
N ASP A 19 1.30 -2.04 18.28
CA ASP A 19 2.52 -1.79 19.04
C ASP A 19 2.69 -2.76 20.21
N SER A 20 3.92 -2.91 20.71
CA SER A 20 4.21 -3.77 21.86
C SER A 20 3.51 -3.29 23.14
N SER A 21 3.17 -2.00 23.24
CA SER A 21 2.40 -1.41 24.33
C SER A 21 0.89 -1.69 24.30
N LYS A 22 0.42 -2.52 23.36
CA LYS A 22 -1.02 -2.78 23.09
C LYS A 22 -1.81 -1.59 22.55
N GLN A 23 -1.15 -0.49 22.20
CA GLN A 23 -1.76 0.56 21.38
C GLN A 23 -1.74 0.15 19.91
N ALA A 24 -2.72 0.60 19.15
CA ALA A 24 -2.89 0.22 17.76
C ALA A 24 -3.38 1.36 16.88
N ALA A 25 -3.08 1.25 15.59
CA ALA A 25 -3.70 2.02 14.54
C ALA A 25 -4.54 1.12 13.63
N VAL A 26 -5.62 1.67 13.09
CA VAL A 26 -6.35 1.07 11.97
C VAL A 26 -5.99 1.79 10.68
N VAL A 27 -5.75 1.05 9.61
CA VAL A 27 -5.44 1.58 8.27
C VAL A 27 -6.59 1.24 7.34
N ASP A 28 -7.11 2.27 6.65
CA ASP A 28 -8.22 2.21 5.69
C ASP A 28 -9.45 1.44 6.22
N PRO A 29 -10.05 1.84 7.36
CA PRO A 29 -11.05 1.04 8.09
C PRO A 29 -12.45 1.10 7.47
N TYR A 30 -12.59 0.73 6.19
CA TYR A 30 -13.86 0.72 5.45
C TYR A 30 -15.00 -0.01 6.19
N ASP A 31 -14.75 -1.24 6.63
CA ASP A 31 -15.67 -1.97 7.51
C ASP A 31 -15.31 -1.72 8.98
N ALA A 32 -15.76 -0.57 9.49
CA ALA A 32 -15.52 -0.11 10.85
C ALA A 32 -15.92 -1.14 11.93
N SER A 33 -16.98 -1.93 11.69
CA SER A 33 -17.46 -2.94 12.62
C SER A 33 -16.51 -4.13 12.66
N LYS A 34 -16.09 -4.64 11.50
CA LYS A 34 -15.17 -5.79 11.40
C LYS A 34 -13.81 -5.48 12.03
N ILE A 35 -13.22 -4.32 11.73
CA ILE A 35 -11.92 -3.95 12.29
C ILE A 35 -11.99 -3.61 13.79
N SER A 36 -13.11 -3.05 14.27
CA SER A 36 -13.33 -2.85 15.72
C SER A 36 -13.44 -4.19 16.46
N ASN A 37 -14.06 -5.20 15.87
CA ASN A 37 -14.13 -6.54 16.46
C ASN A 37 -12.75 -7.19 16.50
N ALA A 38 -11.96 -7.10 15.43
CA ALA A 38 -10.58 -7.57 15.44
C ALA A 38 -9.75 -6.89 16.54
N ALA A 39 -9.86 -5.56 16.70
CA ALA A 39 -9.16 -4.84 17.77
C ALA A 39 -9.54 -5.36 19.17
N LYS A 40 -10.82 -5.68 19.40
CA LYS A 40 -11.29 -6.30 20.65
C LYS A 40 -10.72 -7.70 20.85
N GLU A 41 -10.73 -8.55 19.81
CA GLU A 41 -10.18 -9.91 19.87
C GLU A 41 -8.68 -9.93 20.20
N TYR A 42 -7.92 -8.96 19.68
CA TYR A 42 -6.49 -8.81 20.00
C TYR A 42 -6.22 -8.10 21.35
N GLY A 43 -7.26 -7.58 22.00
CA GLY A 43 -7.16 -6.87 23.27
C GLY A 43 -6.27 -5.63 23.18
N VAL A 44 -6.47 -4.81 22.15
CA VAL A 44 -5.67 -3.59 21.90
C VAL A 44 -6.51 -2.32 22.01
N GLU A 45 -5.87 -1.23 22.40
CA GLU A 45 -6.43 0.12 22.40
C GLU A 45 -6.14 0.79 21.05
N VAL A 46 -7.18 1.07 20.27
CA VAL A 46 -6.98 1.83 19.02
C VAL A 46 -6.82 3.30 19.36
N THR A 47 -5.68 3.89 19.00
CA THR A 47 -5.34 5.30 19.27
C THR A 47 -5.32 6.15 18.00
N SER A 48 -5.34 5.52 16.83
CA SER A 48 -5.20 6.22 15.56
C SER A 48 -5.93 5.54 14.42
N LEU A 49 -6.44 6.36 13.51
CA LEU A 49 -6.95 5.97 12.20
C LEU A 49 -6.02 6.55 11.15
N ILE A 50 -5.63 5.75 10.17
CA ILE A 50 -4.78 6.14 9.05
C ILE A 50 -5.54 5.87 7.76
N THR A 51 -5.58 6.86 6.87
CA THR A 51 -6.20 6.74 5.56
C THR A 51 -5.17 7.04 4.47
N THR A 52 -5.01 6.09 3.55
CA THR A 52 -4.05 6.21 2.43
C THR A 52 -4.52 7.23 1.40
N HIS A 53 -5.81 7.23 1.07
CA HIS A 53 -6.42 8.17 0.11
C HIS A 53 -7.95 8.24 0.25
N HIS A 54 -8.59 9.17 -0.46
CA HIS A 54 -10.01 9.47 -0.30
C HIS A 54 -11.00 8.52 -1.00
N HIS A 55 -10.56 7.52 -1.76
CA HIS A 55 -11.52 6.63 -2.40
C HIS A 55 -12.37 5.91 -1.36
N ASN A 56 -13.66 5.77 -1.67
CA ASN A 56 -14.67 5.36 -0.71
C ASN A 56 -14.41 3.98 -0.11
N ASP A 57 -13.80 3.06 -0.85
CA ASP A 57 -13.47 1.72 -0.36
C ASP A 57 -12.27 1.66 0.58
N HIS A 58 -11.59 2.79 0.79
CA HIS A 58 -10.57 2.98 1.82
C HIS A 58 -11.08 3.89 2.95
N SER A 59 -11.63 5.07 2.60
CA SER A 59 -11.99 6.10 3.57
C SER A 59 -13.47 6.10 3.99
N GLY A 60 -14.33 5.36 3.30
CA GLY A 60 -15.79 5.41 3.49
C GLY A 60 -16.24 4.93 4.88
N GLY A 61 -15.40 4.15 5.57
CA GLY A 61 -15.65 3.71 6.93
C GLY A 61 -15.22 4.69 8.02
N ASN A 62 -14.46 5.73 7.68
CA ASN A 62 -13.81 6.62 8.65
C ASN A 62 -14.80 7.28 9.62
N SER A 63 -15.85 7.94 9.09
CA SER A 63 -16.84 8.64 9.93
C SER A 63 -17.54 7.68 10.88
N LYS A 64 -17.89 6.48 10.41
CA LYS A 64 -18.49 5.44 11.26
C LYS A 64 -17.51 4.97 12.33
N PHE A 65 -16.26 4.70 11.96
CA PHE A 65 -15.22 4.29 12.91
C PHE A 65 -14.99 5.35 14.00
N LEU A 66 -14.85 6.63 13.62
CA LEU A 66 -14.63 7.73 14.56
C LEU A 66 -15.83 8.01 15.46
N SER A 67 -17.05 7.71 15.01
CA SER A 67 -18.25 7.78 15.87
C SER A 67 -18.24 6.71 16.98
N LEU A 68 -17.63 5.55 16.72
CA LEU A 68 -17.47 4.47 17.70
C LEU A 68 -16.26 4.71 18.64
N HIS A 69 -15.30 5.51 18.19
CA HIS A 69 -14.05 5.80 18.89
C HIS A 69 -13.80 7.32 18.88
N PRO A 70 -14.53 8.10 19.70
CA PRO A 70 -14.42 9.55 19.70
C PRO A 70 -13.04 10.02 20.19
N GLY A 71 -12.51 11.07 19.58
CA GLY A 71 -11.25 11.71 19.99
C GLY A 71 -9.97 11.11 19.40
N LEU A 72 -10.07 10.08 18.55
CA LEU A 72 -8.89 9.54 17.86
C LEU A 72 -8.25 10.56 16.92
N LYS A 73 -6.93 10.42 16.76
CA LYS A 73 -6.21 11.08 15.66
C LYS A 73 -6.50 10.31 14.37
N ALA A 74 -7.08 11.00 13.40
CA ALA A 74 -7.37 10.49 12.07
C ALA A 74 -6.46 11.20 11.08
N TYR A 75 -5.50 10.45 10.53
CA TYR A 75 -4.47 10.94 9.62
C TYR A 75 -4.85 10.66 8.17
N ALA A 76 -4.75 11.67 7.29
CA ALA A 76 -4.94 11.51 5.85
C ALA A 76 -4.17 12.59 5.07
N GLY A 77 -4.01 12.39 3.75
CA GLY A 77 -3.36 13.39 2.88
C GLY A 77 -4.22 14.61 2.56
N SER A 78 -5.54 14.54 2.73
CA SER A 78 -6.45 15.66 2.49
C SER A 78 -7.76 15.57 3.28
N ASN A 79 -8.52 16.65 3.32
CA ASN A 79 -9.86 16.69 3.93
C ASN A 79 -10.94 15.95 3.10
N GLN A 80 -10.58 15.35 1.95
CA GLN A 80 -11.51 14.52 1.18
C GLN A 80 -11.79 13.19 1.89
N SER A 81 -10.86 12.70 2.71
CA SER A 81 -11.08 11.55 3.59
C SER A 81 -12.04 11.92 4.74
N PRO A 82 -13.25 11.34 4.83
CA PRO A 82 -14.25 11.75 5.80
C PRO A 82 -13.76 11.63 7.25
N GLY A 83 -14.08 12.62 8.08
CA GLY A 83 -13.77 12.60 9.52
C GLY A 83 -12.30 12.77 9.89
N THR A 84 -11.39 12.88 8.91
CA THR A 84 -9.97 13.15 9.18
C THR A 84 -9.79 14.45 9.98
N ASN A 85 -8.83 14.48 10.89
CA ASN A 85 -8.56 15.65 11.74
C ASN A 85 -7.06 16.00 11.84
N VAL A 86 -6.19 15.21 11.21
CA VAL A 86 -4.76 15.50 11.05
C VAL A 86 -4.39 15.32 9.58
N ILE A 87 -4.14 16.42 8.88
CA ILE A 87 -3.65 16.37 7.49
C ILE A 87 -2.14 16.24 7.49
N VAL A 88 -1.64 15.15 6.92
CA VAL A 88 -0.22 14.84 6.82
C VAL A 88 0.31 15.12 5.41
N LYS A 89 1.61 15.43 5.33
CA LYS A 89 2.33 15.72 4.09
C LYS A 89 3.59 14.86 3.99
N GLU A 90 4.31 15.00 2.87
CA GLU A 90 5.63 14.40 2.69
C GLU A 90 6.55 14.69 3.89
N GLY A 91 7.13 13.64 4.46
CA GLY A 91 8.13 13.75 5.53
C GLY A 91 7.56 13.94 6.94
N ASP A 92 6.26 14.19 7.09
CA ASP A 92 5.61 14.20 8.40
C ASP A 92 5.79 12.86 9.10
N SER A 93 5.79 12.88 10.43
CA SER A 93 5.97 11.68 11.24
C SER A 93 5.15 11.73 12.53
N PHE A 94 4.77 10.56 12.99
CA PHE A 94 4.06 10.37 14.26
C PHE A 94 4.36 8.98 14.82
N LYS A 95 3.81 8.66 15.99
CA LYS A 95 4.02 7.37 16.66
C LYS A 95 2.71 6.64 16.89
N ILE A 96 2.78 5.31 16.90
CA ILE A 96 1.76 4.41 17.43
C ILE A 96 2.36 3.69 18.62
N GLY A 97 1.77 3.84 19.80
CA GLY A 97 2.35 3.27 21.02
C GLY A 97 3.73 3.84 21.35
N GLN A 98 4.58 2.99 21.91
CA GLN A 98 5.91 3.39 22.38
C GLN A 98 6.98 3.20 21.30
N ASP A 99 6.89 2.11 20.53
CA ASP A 99 8.01 1.62 19.72
C ASP A 99 7.84 1.90 18.21
N ILE A 100 6.60 2.02 17.71
CA ILE A 100 6.36 2.20 16.27
C ILE A 100 6.43 3.68 15.87
N ASN A 101 7.41 4.00 15.03
CA ASN A 101 7.49 5.26 14.32
C ASN A 101 6.81 5.13 12.95
N VAL A 102 6.03 6.15 12.56
CA VAL A 102 5.39 6.26 11.25
C VAL A 102 5.95 7.47 10.53
N LYS A 103 6.31 7.30 9.25
CA LYS A 103 6.75 8.37 8.35
C LYS A 103 5.87 8.40 7.09
N CYS A 104 5.41 9.58 6.72
CA CYS A 104 4.53 9.81 5.59
C CYS A 104 5.32 10.06 4.29
N TYR A 105 4.92 9.37 3.23
CA TYR A 105 5.44 9.52 1.88
C TYR A 105 4.28 9.93 0.98
N HIS A 106 4.30 11.15 0.45
CA HIS A 106 3.30 11.62 -0.51
C HIS A 106 3.58 11.01 -1.87
N THR A 107 2.59 10.28 -2.39
CA THR A 107 2.70 9.48 -3.61
C THR A 107 1.52 9.78 -4.54
N PRO A 108 1.40 11.04 -5.01
CA PRO A 108 0.30 11.41 -5.91
C PRO A 108 0.40 10.57 -7.19
N CYS A 109 -0.72 10.07 -7.67
CA CYS A 109 -0.96 9.61 -9.04
C CYS A 109 -2.31 8.88 -9.11
N HIS A 110 -2.48 7.86 -8.25
CA HIS A 110 -3.75 7.15 -8.14
C HIS A 110 -4.85 8.11 -7.70
N THR A 111 -4.59 8.81 -6.59
CA THR A 111 -5.22 10.07 -6.25
C THR A 111 -4.15 11.11 -5.95
N GLN A 112 -4.50 12.39 -5.98
CA GLN A 112 -3.58 13.48 -5.64
C GLN A 112 -3.28 13.56 -4.14
N ASP A 113 -4.15 12.97 -3.30
CA ASP A 113 -3.98 12.94 -1.85
C ASP A 113 -3.42 11.62 -1.30
N SER A 114 -2.91 10.74 -2.17
CA SER A 114 -2.32 9.46 -1.80
C SER A 114 -1.08 9.63 -0.91
N ILE A 115 -1.10 9.00 0.26
CA ILE A 115 0.02 8.92 1.22
C ILE A 115 0.33 7.44 1.48
N CYS A 116 1.58 7.04 1.30
CA CYS A 116 2.10 5.79 1.83
C CYS A 116 2.67 6.01 3.24
N PHE A 117 2.41 5.08 4.15
CA PHE A 117 2.85 5.18 5.56
C PHE A 117 3.90 4.12 5.85
N TYR A 118 5.16 4.54 5.88
CA TYR A 118 6.27 3.69 6.29
C TYR A 118 6.29 3.58 7.81
N VAL A 119 6.39 2.37 8.33
CA VAL A 119 6.43 2.07 9.76
C VAL A 119 7.73 1.36 10.10
N GLU A 120 8.33 1.75 11.23
CA GLU A 120 9.52 1.12 11.77
C GLU A 120 9.30 0.88 13.27
N ASP A 121 9.37 -0.38 13.69
CA ASP A 121 9.43 -0.72 15.10
C ASP A 121 10.86 -0.47 15.60
N LYS A 122 11.04 0.55 16.45
CA LYS A 122 12.37 0.93 16.96
C LYS A 122 12.97 -0.09 17.92
N LYS A 123 12.17 -1.01 18.46
CA LYS A 123 12.60 -2.05 19.39
C LYS A 123 13.05 -3.32 18.65
N THR A 124 12.32 -3.73 17.61
CA THR A 124 12.65 -4.95 16.84
C THR A 124 13.44 -4.68 15.57
N GLY A 125 13.39 -3.45 15.04
CA GLY A 125 13.97 -3.09 13.74
C GLY A 125 13.13 -3.54 12.54
N GLU A 126 11.96 -4.15 12.77
CA GLU A 126 11.02 -4.55 11.72
C GLU A 126 10.46 -3.32 11.01
N LYS A 127 10.27 -3.43 9.69
CA LYS A 127 9.84 -2.35 8.81
C LYS A 127 8.66 -2.77 7.97
N GLY A 128 7.76 -1.84 7.69
CA GLY A 128 6.61 -2.05 6.85
C GLY A 128 6.23 -0.79 6.10
N ILE A 129 5.44 -0.92 5.04
CA ILE A 129 4.84 0.23 4.37
C ILE A 129 3.41 -0.08 3.94
N PHE A 130 2.48 0.75 4.39
CA PHE A 130 1.10 0.76 3.90
C PHE A 130 1.03 1.61 2.65
N THR A 131 0.75 1.00 1.51
CA THR A 131 0.88 1.66 0.20
C THR A 131 -0.43 2.08 -0.43
N GLY A 132 -1.57 1.69 0.18
CA GLY A 132 -2.89 1.83 -0.41
C GLY A 132 -2.85 1.37 -1.86
N ASP A 133 -3.22 2.27 -2.75
CA ASP A 133 -3.33 2.00 -4.17
C ASP A 133 -2.17 2.57 -5.00
N THR A 134 -1.09 3.01 -4.36
CA THR A 134 0.13 3.41 -5.09
C THR A 134 0.89 2.19 -5.61
N LEU A 135 1.28 1.30 -4.70
CA LEU A 135 2.06 0.09 -4.97
C LEU A 135 1.23 -1.14 -4.57
N PHE A 136 1.09 -2.09 -5.50
CA PHE A 136 0.57 -3.43 -5.23
C PHE A 136 1.67 -4.45 -5.42
N LEU A 137 1.50 -5.67 -4.91
CA LEU A 137 2.46 -6.72 -5.21
C LEU A 137 2.48 -7.01 -6.73
N ALA A 138 3.67 -6.88 -7.32
CA ALA A 138 3.91 -6.96 -8.77
C ALA A 138 3.09 -5.97 -9.63
N GLY A 139 2.55 -4.89 -9.05
CA GLY A 139 1.74 -3.91 -9.78
C GLY A 139 1.78 -2.50 -9.19
N CYS A 140 0.96 -1.62 -9.74
CA CYS A 140 0.70 -0.29 -9.22
C CYS A 140 -0.78 0.10 -9.45
N GLY A 141 -1.20 1.20 -8.83
CA GLY A 141 -2.51 1.82 -9.05
C GLY A 141 -2.78 2.20 -10.50
N ARG A 142 -4.07 2.33 -10.82
CA ARG A 142 -4.48 3.10 -12.01
C ARG A 142 -4.25 4.59 -11.75
N PHE A 143 -3.92 5.34 -12.79
CA PHE A 143 -3.59 6.77 -12.69
C PHE A 143 -4.88 7.57 -12.88
N PHE A 144 -5.80 7.52 -11.90
CA PHE A 144 -7.10 8.19 -12.06
C PHE A 144 -6.98 9.70 -12.04
N GLU A 145 -6.08 10.25 -11.22
CA GLU A 145 -5.94 11.69 -11.02
C GLU A 145 -4.54 12.21 -11.36
N GLY A 146 -3.72 11.40 -12.02
CA GLY A 146 -2.31 11.70 -12.18
C GLY A 146 -1.66 11.14 -13.42
N THR A 147 -0.33 11.24 -13.47
CA THR A 147 0.45 11.01 -14.69
C THR A 147 1.49 9.89 -14.54
N PRO A 148 2.04 9.37 -15.64
CA PRO A 148 3.16 8.44 -15.60
C PRO A 148 4.39 9.00 -14.87
N GLU A 149 4.67 10.30 -14.99
CA GLU A 149 5.76 10.98 -14.28
C GLU A 149 5.57 10.87 -12.76
N GLU A 150 4.35 11.11 -12.29
CA GLU A 150 4.00 11.04 -10.88
C GLU A 150 4.12 9.62 -10.32
N MET A 151 3.56 8.61 -11.00
CA MET A 151 3.72 7.22 -10.56
C MET A 151 5.18 6.79 -10.60
N HIS A 152 5.92 7.15 -11.64
CA HIS A 152 7.35 6.84 -11.72
C HIS A 152 8.13 7.48 -10.56
N ALA A 153 7.85 8.74 -10.23
CA ALA A 153 8.45 9.41 -9.08
C ALA A 153 8.06 8.76 -7.75
N ALA A 154 6.78 8.39 -7.58
CA ALA A 154 6.28 7.71 -6.39
C ALA A 154 6.98 6.35 -6.19
N LEU A 155 6.98 5.47 -7.19
CA LEU A 155 7.63 4.17 -7.08
C LEU A 155 9.16 4.27 -6.96
N THR A 156 9.79 5.25 -7.61
CA THR A 156 11.23 5.54 -7.42
C THR A 156 11.52 6.03 -6.00
N LYS A 157 10.59 6.74 -5.36
CA LYS A 157 10.71 7.14 -3.96
C LYS A 157 10.62 5.92 -3.05
N LEU A 158 9.60 5.07 -3.25
CA LEU A 158 9.40 3.86 -2.46
C LEU A 158 10.54 2.83 -2.65
N SER A 159 11.14 2.76 -3.83
CA SER A 159 12.28 1.89 -4.11
C SER A 159 13.54 2.27 -3.31
N LYS A 160 13.62 3.45 -2.70
CA LYS A 160 14.75 3.84 -1.85
C LYS A 160 14.60 3.38 -0.40
N LEU A 161 13.47 2.78 -0.04
CA LEU A 161 13.30 2.18 1.28
C LEU A 161 14.19 0.95 1.44
N PRO A 162 14.52 0.55 2.69
CA PRO A 162 15.27 -0.67 2.97
C PRO A 162 14.63 -1.89 2.32
N ASP A 163 15.44 -2.78 1.75
CA ASP A 163 14.96 -3.95 1.01
C ASP A 163 14.11 -4.89 1.87
N ASP A 164 14.32 -4.94 3.18
CA ASP A 164 13.58 -5.75 4.14
C ASP A 164 12.22 -5.14 4.56
N THR A 165 11.80 -4.02 3.97
CA THR A 165 10.51 -3.38 4.27
C THR A 165 9.35 -4.18 3.72
N LEU A 166 8.50 -4.73 4.59
CA LEU A 166 7.29 -5.47 4.19
C LEU A 166 6.27 -4.55 3.51
N VAL A 167 5.63 -5.03 2.43
CA VAL A 167 4.63 -4.25 1.68
C VAL A 167 3.21 -4.66 2.10
N PHE A 168 2.39 -3.67 2.49
CA PHE A 168 1.00 -3.81 2.87
C PHE A 168 0.09 -2.98 1.95
N ASN A 169 -0.44 -3.62 0.90
CA ASN A 169 -1.12 -2.94 -0.20
C ASN A 169 -2.66 -2.93 -0.10
N GLY A 170 -3.34 -2.05 -0.83
CA GLY A 170 -4.78 -1.81 -0.70
C GLY A 170 -5.68 -2.97 -1.11
N HIS A 171 -5.28 -3.76 -2.13
CA HIS A 171 -6.12 -4.80 -2.73
C HIS A 171 -5.40 -6.10 -3.04
N GLU A 172 -6.10 -7.23 -2.99
CA GLU A 172 -5.61 -8.55 -3.41
C GLU A 172 -5.59 -8.72 -4.95
N TYR A 173 -4.76 -7.92 -5.63
CA TYR A 173 -4.58 -7.95 -7.09
C TYR A 173 -3.36 -8.74 -7.57
N THR A 174 -2.64 -9.38 -6.65
CA THR A 174 -1.33 -10.02 -6.90
C THR A 174 -1.37 -11.02 -8.04
N LYS A 175 -2.40 -11.87 -8.12
CA LYS A 175 -2.54 -12.85 -9.22
C LYS A 175 -2.67 -12.16 -10.58
N GLY A 176 -3.50 -11.13 -10.69
CA GLY A 176 -3.68 -10.37 -11.94
C GLY A 176 -2.45 -9.57 -12.31
N SER A 177 -1.80 -8.94 -11.33
CA SER A 177 -0.58 -8.18 -11.51
C SER A 177 0.60 -9.07 -11.93
N ALA A 178 0.76 -10.25 -11.34
CA ALA A 178 1.80 -11.19 -11.74
C ALA A 178 1.56 -11.77 -13.14
N LYS A 179 0.31 -12.09 -13.49
CA LYS A 179 -0.04 -12.49 -14.86
C LYS A 179 0.30 -11.42 -15.89
N PHE A 180 0.00 -10.16 -15.61
CA PHE A 180 0.41 -9.04 -16.46
C PHE A 180 1.93 -8.93 -16.54
N GLY A 181 2.64 -8.95 -15.42
CA GLY A 181 4.10 -8.83 -15.43
C GLY A 181 4.77 -9.94 -16.25
N LEU A 182 4.21 -11.15 -16.28
CA LEU A 182 4.71 -12.27 -17.12
C LEU A 182 4.43 -12.10 -18.62
N THR A 183 3.54 -11.19 -19.04
CA THR A 183 3.43 -10.83 -20.47
C THR A 183 4.57 -9.90 -20.91
N VAL A 184 5.21 -9.22 -19.95
CA VAL A 184 6.33 -8.29 -20.18
C VAL A 184 7.68 -9.01 -19.96
N GLU A 185 7.86 -9.66 -18.81
CA GLU A 185 9.05 -10.42 -18.43
C GLU A 185 8.73 -11.93 -18.29
N PRO A 186 8.55 -12.67 -19.39
CA PRO A 186 8.07 -14.07 -19.36
C PRO A 186 9.05 -15.04 -18.67
N ASP A 187 10.33 -14.70 -18.58
CA ASP A 187 11.38 -15.53 -18.00
C ASP A 187 11.74 -15.13 -16.55
N ASN A 188 10.99 -14.20 -15.94
CA ASN A 188 11.23 -13.80 -14.56
C ASN A 188 10.75 -14.87 -13.56
N GLU A 189 11.67 -15.71 -13.09
CA GLU A 189 11.40 -16.81 -12.16
C GLU A 189 10.85 -16.33 -10.81
N ALA A 190 11.27 -15.16 -10.32
CA ALA A 190 10.74 -14.59 -9.08
C ALA A 190 9.24 -14.28 -9.22
N LEU A 191 8.85 -13.71 -10.37
CA LEU A 191 7.46 -13.42 -10.69
C LEU A 191 6.62 -14.69 -10.90
N LYS A 192 7.17 -15.72 -11.56
CA LYS A 192 6.52 -17.04 -11.67
C LYS A 192 6.27 -17.65 -10.28
N GLY A 193 7.26 -17.54 -9.39
CA GLY A 193 7.16 -17.97 -8.00
C GLY A 193 6.05 -17.23 -7.24
N LEU A 194 5.96 -15.91 -7.41
CA LEU A 194 4.88 -15.11 -6.83
C LEU A 194 3.50 -15.52 -7.34
N LEU A 195 3.34 -15.72 -8.66
CA LEU A 195 2.08 -16.17 -9.24
C LEU A 195 1.64 -17.51 -8.65
N LYS A 196 2.56 -18.49 -8.56
CA LYS A 196 2.27 -19.79 -7.95
C LYS A 196 1.84 -19.67 -6.50
N LYS A 197 2.44 -18.77 -5.72
CA LYS A 197 2.00 -18.49 -4.34
C LYS A 197 0.60 -17.90 -4.31
N ALA A 198 0.34 -16.88 -5.14
CA ALA A 198 -0.96 -16.19 -5.24
C ALA A 198 -2.10 -17.09 -5.78
N GLU A 199 -1.79 -18.20 -6.44
CA GLU A 199 -2.78 -19.20 -6.84
C GLU A 199 -3.21 -20.12 -5.70
N ASN A 200 -2.40 -20.25 -4.66
CA ASN A 200 -2.64 -21.14 -3.52
C ASN A 200 -2.97 -20.39 -2.23
N ASP A 201 -2.92 -19.06 -2.24
CA ASP A 201 -3.06 -18.21 -1.06
C ASP A 201 -3.95 -17.00 -1.38
N ASN A 202 -5.00 -16.82 -0.60
CA ASN A 202 -5.96 -15.73 -0.78
C ASN A 202 -5.54 -14.43 -0.06
N CYS A 203 -4.39 -14.42 0.63
CA CYS A 203 -3.86 -13.24 1.29
C CYS A 203 -2.36 -13.14 1.04
N THR A 204 -1.95 -12.31 0.08
CA THR A 204 -0.53 -12.17 -0.27
C THR A 204 0.13 -10.95 0.35
N THR A 205 -0.66 -9.96 0.77
CA THR A 205 -0.17 -8.75 1.46
C THR A 205 0.66 -9.10 2.71
N GLY A 206 1.73 -8.32 2.96
CA GLY A 206 2.63 -8.53 4.09
C GLY A 206 3.53 -9.75 3.98
N LYS A 207 3.59 -10.44 2.83
CA LYS A 207 4.41 -11.64 2.59
C LYS A 207 5.58 -11.39 1.62
N SER A 208 5.78 -10.15 1.21
CA SER A 208 6.89 -9.72 0.36
C SER A 208 7.33 -8.32 0.76
N THR A 209 8.47 -7.92 0.19
CA THR A 209 9.20 -6.73 0.60
C THR A 209 9.45 -5.79 -0.56
N ILE A 210 9.88 -4.55 -0.26
CA ILE A 210 10.38 -3.61 -1.26
C ILE A 210 11.54 -4.21 -2.07
N GLY A 211 12.41 -5.02 -1.45
CA GLY A 211 13.47 -5.74 -2.15
C GLY A 211 12.92 -6.73 -3.19
N ASP A 212 11.88 -7.47 -2.83
CA ASP A 212 11.23 -8.40 -3.75
C ASP A 212 10.55 -7.67 -4.93
N GLU A 213 9.87 -6.55 -4.67
CA GLU A 213 9.21 -5.75 -5.70
C GLU A 213 10.20 -5.22 -6.74
N LYS A 214 11.42 -4.82 -6.35
CA LYS A 214 12.51 -4.48 -7.30
C LYS A 214 12.92 -5.66 -8.18
N GLY A 215 12.71 -6.88 -7.70
CA GLY A 215 13.01 -8.13 -8.40
C GLY A 215 11.97 -8.52 -9.45
N TRP A 216 10.68 -8.22 -9.23
CA TRP A 216 9.60 -8.75 -10.08
C TRP A 216 8.58 -7.73 -10.59
N ASN A 217 8.50 -6.53 -10.02
CA ASN A 217 7.46 -5.56 -10.37
C ASN A 217 7.89 -4.77 -11.61
N VAL A 218 7.23 -5.02 -12.73
CA VAL A 218 7.58 -4.40 -14.03
C VAL A 218 7.46 -2.87 -13.99
N PHE A 219 6.65 -2.29 -13.09
CA PHE A 219 6.56 -0.84 -12.91
C PHE A 219 7.73 -0.26 -12.09
N MET A 220 8.50 -1.09 -11.40
CA MET A 220 9.74 -0.70 -10.69
C MET A 220 11.02 -1.09 -11.47
N ARG A 221 10.86 -1.62 -12.69
CA ARG A 221 11.93 -2.24 -13.49
C ARG A 221 11.92 -1.71 -14.93
N LEU A 222 11.66 -0.41 -15.07
CA LEU A 222 11.47 0.26 -16.36
C LEU A 222 12.74 0.32 -17.22
N ASP A 223 13.90 0.08 -16.62
CA ASP A 223 15.22 0.04 -17.25
C ASP A 223 15.51 -1.30 -17.95
N ARG A 224 14.65 -2.31 -17.76
CA ARG A 224 14.86 -3.65 -18.32
C ARG A 224 14.61 -3.69 -19.84
N PRO A 225 15.46 -4.38 -20.63
CA PRO A 225 15.26 -4.56 -22.06
C PRO A 225 13.88 -5.12 -22.41
N GLU A 226 13.32 -5.97 -21.56
CA GLU A 226 11.99 -6.56 -21.69
C GLU A 226 10.89 -5.49 -21.66
N ALA A 227 10.97 -4.54 -20.72
CA ALA A 227 10.03 -3.43 -20.63
C ALA A 227 10.12 -2.51 -21.85
N GLN A 228 11.34 -2.21 -22.31
CA GLN A 228 11.57 -1.43 -23.53
C GLN A 228 11.01 -2.12 -24.77
N LYS A 229 11.26 -3.43 -24.92
CA LYS A 229 10.74 -4.24 -26.03
C LYS A 229 9.22 -4.31 -26.03
N ALA A 230 8.60 -4.52 -24.86
CA ALA A 230 7.16 -4.64 -24.72
C ALA A 230 6.43 -3.33 -25.08
N THR A 231 7.05 -2.18 -24.79
CA THR A 231 6.45 -0.85 -24.99
C THR A 231 6.91 -0.13 -26.26
N GLY A 232 8.04 -0.53 -26.83
CA GLY A 232 8.72 0.18 -27.92
C GLY A 232 9.30 1.54 -27.50
N GLU A 233 9.50 1.78 -26.21
CA GLU A 233 10.03 3.03 -25.65
C GLU A 233 11.36 2.81 -24.93
N SER A 234 12.13 3.88 -24.77
CA SER A 234 13.39 3.88 -24.00
C SER A 234 13.38 4.87 -22.83
N ASP A 235 12.46 5.84 -22.84
CA ASP A 235 12.26 6.77 -21.75
C ASP A 235 11.42 6.12 -20.63
N PRO A 236 11.90 6.07 -19.37
CA PRO A 236 11.19 5.40 -18.28
C PRO A 236 9.77 5.90 -18.04
N VAL A 237 9.52 7.21 -18.21
CA VAL A 237 8.19 7.79 -18.01
C VAL A 237 7.23 7.31 -19.10
N LYS A 238 7.68 7.28 -20.36
CA LYS A 238 6.88 6.71 -21.46
C LYS A 238 6.63 5.21 -21.28
N ILE A 239 7.64 4.46 -20.82
CA ILE A 239 7.51 3.02 -20.51
C ILE A 239 6.45 2.83 -19.40
N MET A 240 6.52 3.61 -18.31
CA MET A 240 5.52 3.61 -17.23
C MET A 240 4.11 3.79 -17.77
N GLY A 241 3.90 4.82 -18.60
CA GLY A 241 2.60 5.11 -19.22
C GLY A 241 2.09 3.96 -20.07
N LYS A 242 2.91 3.45 -20.99
CA LYS A 242 2.52 2.34 -21.87
C LYS A 242 2.25 1.03 -21.13
N LEU A 243 3.10 0.66 -20.16
CA LEU A 243 2.84 -0.52 -19.32
C LEU A 243 1.51 -0.37 -18.57
N ARG A 244 1.21 0.85 -18.09
CA ARG A 244 -0.04 1.12 -17.38
C ARG A 244 -1.26 0.94 -18.29
N GLU A 245 -1.19 1.47 -19.51
CA GLU A 245 -2.23 1.32 -20.53
C GLU A 245 -2.43 -0.15 -20.93
N MET A 246 -1.34 -0.89 -21.18
CA MET A 246 -1.38 -2.32 -21.47
C MET A 246 -2.08 -3.10 -20.35
N LYS A 247 -1.75 -2.82 -19.07
CA LYS A 247 -2.40 -3.47 -17.92
C LYS A 247 -3.86 -3.05 -17.76
N ASN A 248 -4.25 -1.86 -18.20
CA ASN A 248 -5.64 -1.41 -18.14
C ASN A 248 -6.54 -2.11 -19.16
N ALA A 249 -5.95 -2.63 -20.25
CA ALA A 249 -6.65 -3.34 -21.32
C ALA A 249 -6.78 -4.87 -21.09
N MET A 250 -6.23 -5.38 -19.99
CA MET A 250 -6.34 -6.79 -19.55
C MET A 250 -7.38 -6.97 -18.46
#